data_AF-A0A7S2NNA9-F1
#
_entry.id   AF-A0A7S2NNA9-F1
#
_cell.length_a   1.000
_cell.length_b   1.000
_cell.length_c   1.000
_cell.angle_alpha   90.00
_cell.angle_beta   90.00
_cell.angle_gamma   90.00
#
_symmetry.space_group_name_H-M   'P 1'
#
loop_
_entity.id
_entity.type
_entity.pdbx_description
1 polymer ?
#
loop_
_entity_poly.entity_id
_entity_poly.type
_entity_poly.pdbx_seq_one_letter_code
_entity_poly.pdbx_strand_id
1 'polypeptide(L)'
;GGPIKPFCQLPGTKRRRGEAPALAIRRLVQQDLADLGDRIRLGGVRSECQQTTSANFGCETVYHKMVQSATFLEAPLADDCGIFSTRLLETDSQLMPNTTERLGALRYQDVLVMKDHKDLLVLYTWMTLNELDTMRKNEKQFTSALKAWLERLKIP
;
A
#
# COMPACT_ATOMS: atom_id res chain seq x y z
N GLY A 1 13.17 -16.17 0.54
CA GLY A 1 11.90 -15.45 0.76
C GLY A 1 10.77 -16.19 0.09
N GLY A 2 9.55 -16.13 0.64
CA GLY A 2 8.36 -16.61 -0.05
C GLY A 2 8.07 -15.77 -1.31
N PRO A 3 7.20 -16.23 -2.23
CA PRO A 3 6.86 -15.47 -3.42
C PRO A 3 6.21 -14.13 -3.04
N ILE A 4 6.72 -13.03 -3.59
CA ILE A 4 6.10 -11.71 -3.42
C ILE A 4 4.73 -11.74 -4.10
N LYS A 5 3.68 -11.44 -3.34
CA LYS A 5 2.32 -11.35 -3.87
C LYS A 5 2.01 -9.88 -4.18
N PRO A 6 2.12 -9.43 -5.45
CA PRO A 6 1.76 -8.07 -5.82
C PRO A 6 0.28 -7.81 -5.51
N PHE A 7 0.01 -6.81 -4.68
CA PHE A 7 -1.35 -6.33 -4.45
C PHE A 7 -1.36 -4.80 -4.35
N CYS A 8 -2.28 -4.16 -5.07
CA CYS A 8 -2.50 -2.70 -5.00
C CYS A 8 -3.68 -2.39 -4.07
N GLN A 9 -3.42 -2.30 -2.76
CA GLN A 9 -4.43 -2.03 -1.73
C GLN A 9 -3.97 -0.88 -0.83
N LEU A 10 -4.94 -0.14 -0.30
CA LEU A 10 -4.65 0.78 0.80
C LEU A 10 -4.45 -0.04 2.08
N PRO A 11 -3.54 0.37 2.97
CA PRO A 11 -3.49 -0.21 4.31
C PRO A 11 -4.86 -0.02 4.96
N GLY A 12 -5.34 -1.07 5.65
CA GLY A 12 -6.69 -1.09 6.17
C GLY A 12 -6.85 -2.07 7.31
N THR A 13 -7.73 -1.72 8.25
CA THR A 13 -8.06 -2.56 9.40
C THR A 13 -9.56 -2.68 9.56
N LYS A 14 -10.02 -3.81 10.10
CA LYS A 14 -11.42 -3.95 10.52
C LYS A 14 -11.65 -3.15 11.79
N ARG A 15 -12.83 -2.52 11.89
CA ARG A 15 -13.28 -1.87 13.12
C ARG A 15 -13.58 -2.91 14.19
N ARG A 16 -13.21 -2.61 15.43
CA ARG A 16 -13.65 -3.35 16.63
C ARG A 16 -15.07 -2.92 17.00
N ARG A 17 -15.75 -3.75 17.81
CA ARG A 17 -17.10 -3.44 18.30
C ARG A 17 -17.08 -2.13 19.08
N GLY A 18 -17.93 -1.17 18.70
CA GLY A 18 -17.99 0.16 19.32
C GLY A 18 -16.85 1.11 18.94
N GLU A 19 -15.89 0.69 18.11
CA GLU A 19 -14.75 1.53 17.72
C GLU A 19 -15.19 2.58 16.70
N ALA A 20 -14.94 3.85 17.02
CA ALA A 20 -15.12 4.94 16.06
C ALA A 20 -14.15 4.76 14.88
N PRO A 21 -14.56 5.03 13.63
CA PRO A 21 -13.69 4.83 12.47
C PRO A 21 -12.35 5.57 12.55
N ALA A 22 -12.32 6.80 13.07
CA ALA A 22 -11.09 7.56 13.26
C ALA A 22 -10.11 6.87 14.23
N LEU A 23 -10.63 6.18 15.26
CA LEU A 23 -9.80 5.39 16.19
C LEU A 23 -9.22 4.16 15.50
N ALA A 24 -9.98 3.49 14.63
CA ALA A 24 -9.48 2.37 13.85
C ALA A 24 -8.32 2.78 12.92
N ILE A 25 -8.42 3.95 12.27
CA ILE A 25 -7.33 4.49 11.44
C ILE A 25 -6.11 4.89 12.29
N ARG A 26 -6.31 5.58 13.42
CA ARG A 26 -5.20 5.91 14.33
C ARG A 26 -4.49 4.65 14.80
N ARG A 27 -5.24 3.61 15.17
CA ARG A 27 -4.69 2.31 15.56
C ARG A 27 -3.92 1.67 14.40
N LEU A 28 -4.44 1.68 13.18
CA LEU A 28 -3.72 1.20 12.00
C LEU A 28 -2.38 1.91 11.84
N VAL A 29 -2.36 3.25 11.94
CA VAL A 29 -1.12 4.03 11.82
C VAL A 29 -0.15 3.69 12.94
N GLN A 30 -0.62 3.59 14.18
CA GLN A 30 0.21 3.31 15.35
C GLN A 30 0.73 1.86 15.42
N GLN A 31 0.09 0.91 14.73
CA GLN A 31 0.45 -0.51 14.79
C GLN A 31 1.18 -0.96 13.54
N ASP A 32 0.62 -0.68 12.35
CA ASP A 32 1.10 -1.25 11.10
C ASP A 32 2.01 -0.27 10.35
N LEU A 33 1.87 1.03 10.64
CA LEU A 33 2.65 2.10 10.02
C LEU A 33 3.41 2.91 11.07
N ALA A 34 3.76 2.29 12.21
CA ALA A 34 4.29 2.99 13.38
C ALA A 34 5.54 3.79 13.03
N ASP A 35 6.45 3.20 12.24
CA ASP A 35 7.68 3.84 11.79
C ASP A 35 7.44 5.03 10.84
N LEU A 36 6.22 5.20 10.33
CA LEU A 36 5.79 6.32 9.50
C LEU A 36 4.89 7.30 10.25
N GLY A 37 4.61 7.09 11.54
CA GLY A 37 3.63 7.86 12.31
C GLY A 37 3.84 9.37 12.22
N ASP A 38 5.07 9.83 12.42
CA ASP A 38 5.43 11.26 12.37
C ASP A 38 5.50 11.82 10.94
N ARG A 39 5.45 10.93 9.94
CA ARG A 39 5.50 11.26 8.51
C ARG A 39 4.12 11.27 7.86
N ILE A 40 3.07 10.88 8.58
CA ILE A 40 1.72 10.78 8.05
C ILE A 40 0.83 11.81 8.74
N ARG A 41 0.42 12.83 7.99
CA ARG A 41 -0.64 13.74 8.42
C ARG A 41 -1.97 13.28 7.86
N LEU A 42 -2.86 12.78 8.72
CA LEU A 42 -4.21 12.41 8.33
C LEU A 42 -5.03 13.64 7.90
N GLY A 43 -5.74 13.53 6.79
CA GLY A 43 -6.51 14.59 6.16
C GLY A 43 -8.03 14.35 6.15
N GLY A 44 -8.63 14.42 4.97
CA GLY A 44 -10.08 14.27 4.77
C GLY A 44 -10.55 12.81 4.81
N VAL A 45 -11.82 12.63 5.16
CA VAL A 45 -12.48 11.32 5.25
C VAL A 45 -13.59 11.22 4.22
N ARG A 46 -13.68 10.09 3.52
CA ARG A 46 -14.83 9.76 2.67
C ARG A 46 -15.38 8.38 3.01
N SER A 47 -16.68 8.19 2.80
CA SER A 47 -17.31 6.88 2.90
C SER A 47 -17.48 6.27 1.51
N GLU A 48 -17.13 5.00 1.39
CA GLU A 48 -17.33 4.21 0.18
C GLU A 48 -18.21 3.01 0.52
N CYS A 49 -19.11 2.66 -0.39
CA CYS A 49 -19.97 1.49 -0.26
C CYS A 49 -19.58 0.50 -1.35
N GLN A 50 -19.24 -0.73 -0.97
CA GLN A 50 -18.94 -1.80 -1.91
C GLN A 50 -19.91 -2.96 -1.70
N GLN A 51 -20.70 -3.26 -2.72
CA GLN A 51 -21.53 -4.46 -2.74
C GLN A 51 -20.72 -5.60 -3.37
N THR A 52 -20.78 -6.78 -2.75
CA THR A 52 -20.20 -8.00 -3.30
C THR A 52 -21.00 -9.20 -2.81
N THR A 53 -21.00 -10.28 -3.59
CA THR A 53 -21.60 -11.55 -3.16
C THR A 53 -20.64 -12.27 -2.24
N SER A 54 -21.12 -12.69 -1.07
CA SER A 54 -20.35 -13.49 -0.14
C SER A 54 -20.02 -14.85 -0.75
N ALA A 55 -18.73 -15.16 -0.92
CA ALA A 55 -18.29 -16.45 -1.47
C ALA A 55 -18.74 -17.65 -0.62
N ASN A 56 -18.87 -17.47 0.69
CA ASN A 56 -19.22 -18.55 1.62
C ASN A 56 -20.73 -18.75 1.79
N PHE A 57 -21.51 -17.70 1.60
CA PHE A 57 -22.93 -17.69 1.96
C PHE A 57 -23.86 -17.39 0.77
N GLY A 58 -23.32 -17.03 -0.40
CA GLY A 58 -24.08 -16.72 -1.60
C GLY A 58 -24.96 -15.46 -1.51
N CYS A 59 -24.97 -14.77 -0.37
CA CYS A 59 -25.79 -13.58 -0.16
C CYS A 59 -25.07 -12.30 -0.56
N GLU A 60 -25.84 -11.30 -1.01
CA GLU A 60 -25.33 -9.96 -1.22
C GLU A 60 -24.88 -9.36 0.11
N THR A 61 -23.64 -8.89 0.15
CA THR A 61 -23.05 -8.26 1.32
C THR A 61 -22.62 -6.85 0.97
N VAL A 62 -23.08 -5.90 1.77
CA VAL A 62 -22.71 -4.48 1.65
C VAL A 62 -21.58 -4.18 2.62
N TYR A 63 -20.43 -3.78 2.09
CA TYR A 63 -19.28 -3.33 2.87
C TYR A 63 -19.24 -1.81 2.88
N HIS A 64 -19.48 -1.23 4.06
CA HIS A 64 -19.22 0.18 4.30
C HIS A 64 -17.74 0.38 4.65
N LYS A 65 -17.04 1.08 3.77
CA LYS A 65 -15.64 1.46 3.94
C LYS A 65 -15.53 2.93 4.28
N MET A 66 -14.52 3.26 5.07
CA MET A 66 -14.09 4.62 5.28
C MET A 66 -12.68 4.73 4.72
N VAL A 67 -12.47 5.71 3.84
CA VAL A 67 -11.16 6.00 3.25
C VAL A 67 -10.70 7.34 3.79
N GLN A 68 -9.52 7.32 4.41
CA GLN A 68 -8.85 8.49 4.97
C GLN A 68 -7.75 8.91 4.00
N SER A 69 -7.81 10.15 3.50
CA SER A 69 -6.66 10.72 2.81
C SER A 69 -5.60 11.13 3.83
N ALA A 70 -4.34 11.15 3.40
CA ALA A 70 -3.23 11.61 4.20
C ALA A 70 -2.21 12.35 3.32
N THR A 71 -1.38 13.16 3.96
CA THR A 71 -0.24 13.84 3.36
C THR A 71 1.03 13.22 3.95
N PHE A 72 1.96 12.86 3.08
CA PHE A 72 3.29 12.42 3.50
C PHE A 72 4.15 13.64 3.78
N LEU A 73 4.76 13.68 4.97
CA LEU A 73 5.62 14.75 5.40
C LEU A 73 7.08 14.37 5.11
N GLU A 74 7.81 15.31 4.53
CA GLU A 74 9.27 15.22 4.41
C GLU A 74 9.88 15.44 5.80
N ALA A 75 9.95 14.36 6.56
CA ALA A 75 10.74 14.29 7.79
C ALA A 75 11.85 13.24 7.61
N PRO A 76 13.05 13.48 8.17
CA PRO A 76 14.12 12.48 8.18
C PRO A 76 13.65 11.21 8.87
N LEU A 77 14.07 10.06 8.33
CA LEU A 77 13.91 8.78 9.01
C LEU A 77 14.76 8.81 10.29
N ALA A 78 14.21 8.31 11.40
CA ALA A 78 15.00 8.11 12.61
C ALA A 78 16.10 7.08 12.34
N ASP A 79 17.29 7.26 12.93
CA ASP A 79 18.45 6.39 12.71
C ASP A 79 18.19 4.93 13.16
N ASP A 80 17.19 4.71 14.03
CA ASP A 80 16.75 3.42 14.55
C ASP A 80 15.44 2.91 13.94
N CYS A 81 14.88 3.59 12.93
CA CYS A 81 13.63 3.14 12.34
C CYS A 81 13.81 1.82 11.59
N GLY A 82 12.86 0.89 11.75
CA GLY A 82 12.86 -0.40 11.07
C GLY A 82 12.53 -0.32 9.58
N ILE A 83 12.57 0.88 8.98
CA ILE A 83 12.22 1.11 7.59
C ILE A 83 13.46 0.99 6.73
N PHE A 84 13.36 0.14 5.72
CA PHE A 84 14.31 0.11 4.62
C PHE A 84 13.65 0.70 3.37
N SER A 85 14.26 1.73 2.78
CA SER A 85 13.81 2.31 1.52
C SER A 85 14.61 1.75 0.36
N THR A 86 13.94 1.30 -0.69
CA THR A 86 14.55 0.81 -1.92
C THR A 86 13.80 1.28 -3.14
N ARG A 87 14.49 1.36 -4.27
CA ARG A 87 13.93 1.80 -5.56
C ARG A 87 14.53 1.00 -6.70
N LEU A 88 13.84 0.99 -7.83
CA LEU A 88 14.37 0.33 -9.02
C LEU A 88 15.61 1.06 -9.53
N LEU A 89 16.67 0.33 -9.84
CA LEU A 89 17.87 0.90 -10.45
C LEU A 89 17.65 1.14 -11.94
N GLU A 90 18.35 2.11 -12.53
CA GLU A 90 18.22 2.42 -13.96
C GLU A 90 18.60 1.24 -14.85
N THR A 91 19.64 0.49 -14.50
CA THR A 91 20.06 -0.72 -15.21
C THR A 91 18.94 -1.77 -15.25
N ASP A 92 18.18 -1.92 -14.16
CA ASP A 92 17.05 -2.84 -14.11
C ASP A 92 15.87 -2.37 -14.97
N SER A 93 15.70 -1.04 -15.09
CA SER A 93 14.65 -0.42 -15.90
C SER A 93 14.85 -0.68 -17.39
N GLN A 94 16.11 -0.68 -17.86
CA GLN A 94 16.47 -1.00 -19.25
C GLN A 94 16.22 -2.49 -19.58
N LEU A 95 16.36 -3.37 -18.58
CA LEU A 95 16.14 -4.81 -18.72
C LEU A 95 14.66 -5.22 -18.73
N MET A 96 13.71 -4.29 -18.53
CA MET A 96 12.27 -4.56 -18.59
C MET A 96 11.49 -3.39 -19.22
N PRO A 97 11.68 -3.08 -20.51
CA PRO A 97 11.05 -1.93 -21.16
C PRO A 97 9.51 -1.97 -21.04
N ASN A 98 8.90 -3.14 -21.22
CA ASN A 98 7.44 -3.31 -21.11
C ASN A 98 6.92 -3.06 -19.68
N THR A 99 7.69 -3.42 -18.65
CA THR A 99 7.33 -3.17 -17.24
C THR A 99 7.48 -1.69 -16.93
N THR A 100 8.59 -1.11 -17.38
CA THR A 100 8.94 0.31 -17.23
C THR A 100 7.90 1.23 -17.87
N GLU A 101 7.40 0.88 -19.05
CA GLU A 101 6.31 1.61 -19.72
C GLU A 101 4.99 1.48 -18.95
N ARG A 102 4.61 0.26 -18.54
CA ARG A 102 3.36 0.01 -17.81
C ARG A 102 3.30 0.70 -16.47
N LEU A 103 4.40 0.70 -15.70
CA LEU A 103 4.44 1.33 -14.38
C LEU A 103 4.51 2.86 -14.46
N GLY A 104 4.97 3.42 -15.59
CA GLY A 104 5.07 4.86 -15.78
C GLY A 104 5.91 5.52 -14.69
N ALA A 105 5.33 6.49 -13.98
CA ALA A 105 6.00 7.22 -12.90
C ALA A 105 6.28 6.37 -11.65
N LEU A 106 5.51 5.30 -11.42
CA LEU A 106 5.63 4.46 -10.21
C LEU A 106 7.00 3.81 -10.07
N ARG A 107 7.69 3.55 -11.19
CA ARG A 107 9.04 2.95 -11.19
C ARG A 107 10.08 3.79 -10.45
N TYR A 108 9.83 5.09 -10.31
CA TYR A 108 10.70 6.04 -9.63
C TYR A 108 10.34 6.26 -8.16
N GLN A 109 9.20 5.72 -7.71
CA GLN A 109 8.78 5.87 -6.33
C GLN A 109 9.61 4.95 -5.42
N ASP A 110 9.87 5.46 -4.23
CA ASP A 110 10.47 4.66 -3.18
C ASP A 110 9.49 3.59 -2.71
N VAL A 111 10.04 2.41 -2.43
CA VAL A 111 9.36 1.29 -1.82
C VAL A 111 9.92 1.14 -0.42
N LEU A 112 9.04 1.38 0.55
CA LEU A 112 9.32 1.27 1.96
C LEU A 112 9.02 -0.17 2.39
N VAL A 113 10.03 -0.82 2.95
CA VAL A 113 9.93 -2.16 3.53
C VAL A 113 9.89 -1.97 5.04
N MET A 114 8.81 -2.45 5.67
CA MET A 114 8.63 -2.37 7.11
C MET A 114 7.87 -3.60 7.62
N LYS A 115 7.92 -3.83 8.93
CA LYS A 115 7.15 -4.89 9.57
C LYS A 115 5.75 -4.38 9.92
N ASP A 116 4.74 -5.21 9.70
CA ASP A 116 3.42 -4.97 10.27
C ASP A 116 3.38 -5.38 11.75
N HIS A 117 2.24 -5.19 12.42
CA HIS A 117 2.01 -5.59 13.81
C HIS A 117 2.14 -7.11 14.08
N LYS A 118 2.30 -7.93 13.04
CA LYS A 118 2.51 -9.39 13.13
C LYS A 118 3.95 -9.78 12.78
N ASP A 119 4.87 -8.82 12.75
CA ASP A 119 6.27 -8.99 12.35
C ASP A 119 6.44 -9.49 10.89
N LEU A 120 5.43 -9.33 10.04
CA LEU A 120 5.53 -9.68 8.62
C LEU A 120 6.09 -8.51 7.83
N LEU A 121 7.03 -8.78 6.93
CA LEU A 121 7.54 -7.77 6.00
C LEU A 121 6.47 -7.40 4.98
N VAL A 122 6.13 -6.12 4.93
CA VAL A 122 5.18 -5.53 4.00
C VAL A 122 5.87 -4.41 3.23
N LEU A 123 5.56 -4.33 1.94
CA LEU A 123 6.08 -3.28 1.06
C LEU A 123 5.00 -2.22 0.84
N TYR A 124 5.36 -0.96 1.11
CA TYR A 124 4.52 0.20 0.90
C TYR A 124 5.15 1.13 -0.12
N THR A 125 4.32 1.82 -0.90
CA THR A 125 4.76 2.93 -1.73
C THR A 125 3.72 4.04 -1.67
N TRP A 126 4.16 5.29 -1.77
CA TRP A 126 3.28 6.43 -1.61
C TRP A 126 2.71 6.87 -2.95
N MET A 127 1.39 6.78 -3.09
CA MET A 127 0.70 7.03 -4.35
C MET A 127 -0.40 8.08 -4.21
N THR A 128 -0.63 8.81 -5.29
CA THR A 128 -1.84 9.62 -5.44
C THR A 128 -3.07 8.73 -5.62
N LEU A 129 -4.25 9.27 -5.30
CA LEU A 129 -5.52 8.56 -5.52
C LEU A 129 -5.74 8.21 -6.99
N ASN A 130 -5.29 9.07 -7.92
CA ASN A 130 -5.45 8.83 -9.35
C ASN A 130 -4.59 7.66 -9.83
N GLU A 131 -3.34 7.55 -9.35
CA GLU A 131 -2.47 6.41 -9.67
C GLU A 131 -3.05 5.11 -9.10
N LEU A 132 -3.52 5.15 -7.85
CA LEU A 132 -4.17 4.00 -7.20
C LEU A 132 -5.42 3.54 -7.97
N ASP A 133 -6.30 4.47 -8.35
CA ASP A 133 -7.52 4.16 -9.09
C ASP A 133 -7.20 3.62 -10.50
N THR A 134 -6.15 4.14 -11.14
CA THR A 134 -5.66 3.65 -12.45
C THR A 134 -5.17 2.21 -12.34
N MET A 135 -4.40 1.90 -11.30
CA MET A 135 -3.92 0.53 -11.05
C MET A 135 -5.06 -0.43 -10.72
N ARG A 136 -6.02 -0.03 -9.89
CA ARG A 136 -7.18 -0.86 -9.52
C ARG A 136 -8.05 -1.19 -10.72
N LYS A 137 -8.31 -0.23 -11.61
CA LYS A 137 -9.11 -0.45 -12.84
C LYS A 137 -8.44 -1.44 -13.79
N ASN A 138 -7.11 -1.51 -13.77
CA ASN A 138 -6.32 -2.30 -14.69
C ASN A 138 -5.55 -3.42 -13.98
N GLU A 139 -6.02 -3.88 -12.82
CA GLU A 139 -5.27 -4.75 -11.90
C GLU A 139 -4.57 -5.91 -12.61
N LYS A 140 -5.31 -6.66 -13.45
CA LYS A 140 -4.77 -7.80 -14.21
C LYS A 140 -3.58 -7.44 -15.11
N GLN A 141 -3.58 -6.25 -15.69
CA GLN A 141 -2.52 -5.77 -16.57
C GLN A 141 -1.29 -5.32 -15.79
N PHE A 142 -1.51 -4.79 -14.59
CA PHE A 142 -0.46 -4.30 -13.69
C PHE A 142 0.15 -5.40 -12.83
N THR A 143 -0.57 -6.48 -12.52
CA THR A 143 -0.08 -7.54 -11.61
C THR A 143 1.27 -8.12 -12.07
N SER A 144 1.44 -8.40 -13.36
CA SER A 144 2.69 -8.93 -13.90
C SER A 144 3.83 -7.91 -13.86
N ALA A 145 3.53 -6.65 -14.20
CA ALA A 145 4.49 -5.56 -14.13
C ALA A 145 4.93 -5.26 -12.69
N LEU A 146 3.98 -5.24 -11.75
CA LEU A 146 4.23 -5.04 -10.32
C LEU A 146 5.07 -6.20 -9.76
N LYS A 147 4.74 -7.46 -10.11
CA LYS A 147 5.55 -8.61 -9.72
C LYS A 147 7.00 -8.47 -10.18
N ALA A 148 7.19 -8.20 -11.47
CA ALA A 148 8.51 -8.09 -12.05
C ALA A 148 9.33 -6.92 -11.45
N TRP A 149 8.66 -5.80 -11.13
CA TRP A 149 9.28 -4.69 -10.42
C TRP A 149 9.70 -5.07 -9.01
N LEU A 150 8.82 -5.68 -8.23
CA LEU A 150 9.10 -6.08 -6.85
C LEU A 150 10.20 -7.15 -6.75
N GLU A 151 10.28 -8.08 -7.71
CA GLU A 151 11.33 -9.12 -7.76
C GLU A 151 12.74 -8.55 -8.07
N ARG A 152 12.81 -7.33 -8.61
CA ARG A 152 14.07 -6.63 -8.90
C ARG A 152 14.50 -5.70 -7.76
N LEU A 153 13.63 -5.46 -6.79
CA LEU A 153 13.99 -4.66 -5.62
C LEU A 153 15.01 -5.43 -4.78
N LYS A 154 16.08 -4.74 -4.39
CA LYS A 154 17.01 -5.26 -3.39
C LYS A 154 16.34 -5.10 -2.04
N ILE A 155 15.70 -6.15 -1.54
CA ILE A 155 15.07 -6.22 -0.22
C ILE A 155 16.04 -6.98 0.70
N PRO A 156 16.33 -6.49 1.92
CA PRO A 156 17.22 -7.14 2.87
C PRO A 156 16.70 -8.50 3.35
#